data_AF-A0A8J8GTT9-F1
#
_entry.id   AF-A0A8J8GTT9-F1
#
_cell.length_a   1.000
_cell.length_b   1.000
_cell.length_c   1.000
_cell.angle_alpha   90.00
_cell.angle_beta   90.00
_cell.angle_gamma   90.00
#
_symmetry.space_group_name_H-M   'P 1'
#
loop_
_entity.id
_entity.type
_entity.pdbx_description
1 polymer ?
#
loop_
_entity_poly.entity_id
_entity_poly.type
_entity_poly.pdbx_seq_one_letter_code
_entity_poly.pdbx_strand_id
1 'polypeptide(L)'
;MTDVDLKNALLAGEADEVTEEYRDVPTKVGAVRVRGLTRGEVLRLNGSRDSGEITAETWERRVFALALVIPKMTESEVEVWQGKSKANGVIGEVANAIYELSGLKKGADKSGVAGTS
;
A
#
# COMPACT_ATOMS: atom_id res chain seq x y z
N MET A 1 1.47 30.88 7.76
CA MET A 1 1.54 30.11 6.51
C MET A 1 0.70 30.83 5.49
N THR A 2 1.30 31.25 4.37
CA THR A 2 0.58 31.90 3.26
C THR A 2 0.01 30.86 2.31
N ASP A 3 -0.90 31.25 1.41
CA ASP A 3 -1.44 30.37 0.37
C ASP A 3 -0.33 29.79 -0.52
N VAL A 4 0.75 30.55 -0.74
CA VAL A 4 1.92 30.10 -1.51
C VAL A 4 2.71 29.05 -0.73
N ASP A 5 2.90 29.24 0.57
CA ASP A 5 3.57 28.27 1.44
C ASP A 5 2.78 26.95 1.49
N LEU A 6 1.45 27.03 1.62
CA LEU A 6 0.58 25.87 1.65
C LEU A 6 0.62 25.09 0.32
N LYS A 7 0.54 25.81 -0.81
CA LYS A 7 0.66 25.19 -2.14
C LYS A 7 2.00 24.46 -2.29
N ASN A 8 3.10 25.09 -1.87
CA ASN A 8 4.42 24.48 -1.98
C ASN A 8 4.54 23.23 -1.09
N ALA A 9 4.04 23.28 0.14
CA ALA A 9 4.02 22.12 1.03
C ALA A 9 3.19 20.95 0.47
N LEU A 10 2.02 21.24 -0.13
CA LEU A 10 1.19 20.22 -0.79
C LEU A 10 1.90 19.59 -2.00
N LEU A 11 2.55 20.39 -2.83
CA LEU A 11 3.28 19.90 -4.01
C LEU A 11 4.55 19.11 -3.65
N ALA A 12 5.17 19.44 -2.51
CA ALA A 12 6.31 18.71 -1.96
C ALA A 12 5.90 17.44 -1.21
N GLY A 13 4.59 17.24 -0.94
CA GLY A 13 4.09 16.14 -0.12
C GLY A 13 4.32 16.34 1.39
N GLU A 14 4.81 17.50 1.80
CA GLU A 14 5.12 17.87 3.21
C GLU A 14 3.88 18.20 4.04
N ALA A 15 2.73 18.33 3.38
CA ALA A 15 1.44 18.52 4.05
C ALA A 15 0.93 17.25 4.74
N ASP A 16 1.40 16.09 4.31
CA ASP A 16 1.25 14.84 5.04
C ASP A 16 2.48 14.70 5.96
N GLU A 17 2.31 14.22 7.19
CA GLU A 17 3.45 13.83 8.01
C GLU A 17 4.11 12.63 7.31
N VAL A 18 5.09 12.90 6.43
CA VAL A 18 5.84 11.88 5.69
C VAL A 18 6.82 11.23 6.65
N THR A 19 6.30 10.45 7.58
CA THR A 19 7.03 9.27 7.99
C THR A 19 6.83 8.28 6.85
N GLU A 20 7.86 8.05 6.02
CA GLU A 20 7.93 6.81 5.26
C GLU A 20 7.93 5.67 6.28
N GLU A 21 6.75 5.27 6.75
CA GLU A 21 6.61 4.22 7.73
C GLU A 21 6.89 2.92 7.00
N TYR A 22 8.16 2.53 7.06
CA TYR A 22 8.57 1.21 6.68
C TYR A 22 8.18 0.23 7.78
N ARG A 23 7.71 -0.95 7.38
CA ARG A 23 7.48 -2.05 8.31
C ARG A 23 8.26 -3.26 7.86
N ASP A 24 9.01 -3.84 8.79
CA ASP A 24 9.64 -5.13 8.60
C ASP A 24 8.67 -6.23 9.06
N VAL A 25 8.36 -7.16 8.15
CA VAL A 25 7.52 -8.33 8.41
C VAL A 25 8.43 -9.56 8.50
N PRO A 26 8.57 -10.17 9.69
CA PRO A 26 9.42 -11.33 9.87
C PRO A 26 8.99 -12.53 9.03
N THR A 27 9.96 -13.33 8.60
CA THR A 27 9.77 -14.59 7.87
C THR A 27 10.69 -15.65 8.48
N LYS A 28 10.59 -16.90 8.02
CA LYS A 28 11.50 -17.96 8.46
C LYS A 28 12.96 -17.79 8.00
N VAL A 29 13.22 -16.93 7.01
CA VAL A 29 14.53 -16.78 6.35
C VAL A 29 15.10 -15.36 6.43
N GLY A 30 14.44 -14.46 7.16
CA GLY A 30 14.78 -13.03 7.22
C GLY A 30 13.54 -12.18 7.45
N ALA A 31 13.54 -10.93 7.00
CA ALA A 31 12.37 -10.05 7.05
C ALA A 31 12.11 -9.39 5.70
N VAL A 32 10.84 -9.08 5.43
CA VAL A 32 10.41 -8.32 4.26
C VAL A 32 10.09 -6.89 4.70
N ARG A 33 10.75 -5.89 4.10
CA ARG A 33 10.44 -4.48 4.32
C ARG A 33 9.41 -3.99 3.32
N VAL A 34 8.35 -3.37 3.83
CA VAL A 34 7.27 -2.76 3.04
C VAL A 34 7.08 -1.30 3.39
N ARG A 35 6.46 -0.54 2.47
CA ARG A 35 5.94 0.81 2.69
C ARG A 35 4.44 0.88 2.39
N GLY A 36 3.79 1.95 2.82
CA GLY A 36 2.45 2.31 2.35
C GLY A 36 2.46 2.73 0.86
N LEU A 37 1.35 2.48 0.18
CA LEU A 37 1.07 3.02 -1.14
C LEU A 37 0.61 4.47 -1.04
N THR A 38 1.03 5.28 -2.02
CA THR A 38 0.53 6.64 -2.20
C THR A 38 -0.91 6.62 -2.71
N ARG A 39 -1.65 7.72 -2.46
CA ARG A 39 -3.02 7.86 -2.97
C ARG A 39 -3.11 7.68 -4.49
N GLY A 40 -2.13 8.20 -5.23
CA GLY A 40 -2.07 8.06 -6.69
C GLY A 40 -1.87 6.62 -7.15
N GLU A 41 -1.06 5.83 -6.45
CA GLU A 41 -0.88 4.40 -6.73
C GLU A 41 -2.19 3.62 -6.52
N VAL A 42 -2.84 3.81 -5.37
CA VAL A 42 -4.11 3.15 -5.04
C VAL A 42 -5.18 3.48 -6.09
N LEU A 43 -5.35 4.75 -6.45
CA LEU A 43 -6.36 5.16 -7.42
C LEU A 43 -6.13 4.55 -8.81
N ARG A 44 -4.88 4.49 -9.28
CA ARG A 44 -4.56 3.83 -10.55
C ARG A 44 -4.89 2.33 -10.51
N LEU A 45 -4.49 1.64 -9.44
CA LEU A 45 -4.77 0.21 -9.28
C LEU A 45 -6.28 -0.08 -9.23
N ASN A 46 -7.03 0.68 -8.45
CA ASN A 46 -8.48 0.53 -8.36
C ASN A 46 -9.15 0.86 -9.69
N GLY A 47 -8.73 1.91 -10.39
CA GLY A 47 -9.24 2.24 -11.72
C GLY A 47 -9.08 1.10 -12.73
N SER A 48 -7.90 0.48 -12.79
CA SER A 48 -7.68 -0.71 -13.65
C SER A 48 -8.50 -1.92 -13.20
N ARG A 49 -8.70 -2.13 -11.90
CA ARG A 49 -9.50 -3.26 -11.41
C ARG A 49 -10.99 -3.06 -11.68
N ASP A 50 -11.52 -1.89 -11.35
CA ASP A 50 -12.94 -1.57 -11.42
C ASP A 50 -13.41 -1.46 -12.88
N SER A 51 -12.51 -1.10 -13.82
CA SER A 51 -12.76 -1.18 -15.26
C SER A 51 -12.65 -2.59 -15.85
N GLY A 52 -12.21 -3.57 -15.06
CA GLY A 52 -12.01 -4.96 -15.50
C GLY A 52 -10.74 -5.19 -16.32
N GLU A 53 -9.85 -4.19 -16.43
CA GLU A 53 -8.54 -4.33 -17.11
C GLU A 53 -7.66 -5.37 -16.41
N ILE A 54 -7.73 -5.43 -15.08
CA ILE A 54 -6.97 -6.40 -14.28
C ILE A 54 -7.87 -7.19 -13.34
N THR A 55 -7.50 -8.45 -13.11
CA THR A 55 -8.14 -9.32 -12.12
C THR A 55 -7.76 -8.92 -10.69
N ALA A 56 -8.48 -9.42 -9.70
CA ALA A 56 -8.15 -9.23 -8.28
C ALA A 56 -6.76 -9.77 -7.92
N GLU A 57 -6.36 -10.89 -8.53
CA GLU A 57 -5.03 -11.48 -8.35
C GLU A 57 -3.93 -10.56 -8.91
N THR A 58 -4.10 -10.05 -10.13
CA THR A 58 -3.17 -9.08 -10.72
C THR A 58 -3.12 -7.76 -9.93
N TRP A 59 -4.25 -7.32 -9.39
CA TRP A 59 -4.31 -6.16 -8.50
C TRP A 59 -3.43 -6.37 -7.26
N GLU A 60 -3.55 -7.51 -6.58
CA GLU A 60 -2.73 -7.82 -5.42
C GLU A 60 -1.24 -7.90 -5.81
N ARG A 61 -0.89 -8.57 -6.90
CA ARG A 61 0.51 -8.63 -7.38
C ARG A 61 1.14 -7.26 -7.57
N ARG A 62 0.40 -6.32 -8.16
CA ARG A 62 0.85 -4.94 -8.36
C ARG A 62 1.00 -4.18 -7.05
N VAL A 63 0.13 -4.41 -6.07
CA VAL A 63 0.28 -3.86 -4.72
C VAL A 63 1.64 -4.26 -4.13
N PHE A 64 1.97 -5.55 -4.17
CA PHE A 64 3.25 -6.04 -3.68
C PHE A 64 4.44 -5.46 -4.46
N ALA A 65 4.40 -5.47 -5.79
CA ALA A 65 5.50 -4.96 -6.61
C ALA A 65 5.80 -3.46 -6.33
N LEU A 66 4.77 -2.67 -6.03
CA LEU A 66 4.94 -1.25 -5.65
C LEU A 66 5.44 -1.08 -4.22
N ALA A 67 4.88 -1.83 -3.27
CA ALA A 67 5.08 -1.62 -1.84
C ALA A 67 6.29 -2.36 -1.23
N LEU A 68 6.78 -3.42 -1.88
CA LEU A 68 7.99 -4.12 -1.45
C LEU A 68 9.21 -3.23 -1.65
N VAL A 69 9.97 -3.06 -0.57
CA VAL A 69 11.22 -2.27 -0.52
C VAL A 69 12.41 -3.22 -0.45
N ILE A 70 12.35 -4.23 0.43
CA ILE A 70 13.40 -5.24 0.59
C ILE A 70 12.77 -6.62 0.84
N PRO A 71 12.99 -7.62 -0.02
CA PRO A 71 13.58 -7.51 -1.35
C PRO A 71 12.67 -6.73 -2.29
N LYS A 72 13.25 -5.99 -3.23
CA LYS A 72 12.47 -5.43 -4.34
C LYS A 72 12.08 -6.56 -5.29
N MET A 73 10.81 -6.67 -5.65
CA MET A 73 10.30 -7.70 -6.55
C MET A 73 9.44 -7.09 -7.66
N THR A 74 9.51 -7.70 -8.82
CA THR A 74 8.65 -7.44 -9.98
C THR A 74 7.31 -8.18 -9.85
N GLU A 75 6.31 -7.80 -10.66
CA GLU A 75 5.00 -8.49 -10.68
C GLU A 75 5.14 -10.00 -10.96
N SER A 76 6.02 -10.39 -11.89
CA SER A 76 6.26 -11.81 -12.24
C SER A 76 6.92 -12.59 -11.10
N GLU A 77 7.82 -11.96 -10.34
CA GLU A 77 8.42 -12.61 -9.16
C GLU A 77 7.39 -12.77 -8.04
N VAL A 78 6.52 -11.77 -7.84
CA VAL A 78 5.42 -11.84 -6.89
C VAL A 78 4.41 -12.92 -7.29
N GLU A 79 4.11 -13.08 -8.58
CA GLU A 79 3.28 -14.17 -9.09
C GLU A 79 3.83 -15.54 -8.68
N VAL A 80 5.13 -15.77 -8.89
CA VAL A 80 5.78 -17.02 -8.47
C VAL A 80 5.69 -17.22 -6.95
N TRP A 81 5.81 -16.14 -6.17
CA TRP A 81 5.67 -16.20 -4.72
C TRP A 81 4.23 -16.49 -4.27
N GLN A 82 3.23 -15.83 -4.86
CA GLN A 82 1.80 -16.08 -4.62
C GLN A 82 1.45 -17.54 -4.91
N GLY A 83 1.85 -18.07 -6.08
CA GLY A 83 1.54 -19.43 -6.50
C GLY A 83 2.13 -20.53 -5.61
N LYS A 84 3.15 -20.20 -4.79
CA LYS A 84 3.78 -21.13 -3.84
C LYS A 84 3.34 -20.90 -2.39
N SER A 85 2.67 -19.79 -2.10
CA SER A 85 2.32 -19.38 -0.75
C SER A 85 1.00 -20.00 -0.30
N LYS A 86 0.90 -20.29 1.00
CA LYS A 86 -0.39 -20.60 1.62
C LYS A 86 -1.16 -19.30 1.84
N ALA A 87 -2.48 -19.33 1.67
CA ALA A 87 -3.36 -18.17 1.86
C ALA A 87 -3.22 -17.54 3.27
N ASN A 88 -2.96 -18.35 4.29
CA ASN A 88 -2.72 -17.91 5.67
C ASN A 88 -1.22 -17.84 6.05
N GLY A 89 -0.33 -17.76 5.06
CA GLY A 89 1.11 -17.67 5.27
C GLY A 89 1.61 -16.22 5.36
N VAL A 90 2.94 -16.08 5.36
CA VAL A 90 3.65 -14.79 5.40
C VAL A 90 3.14 -13.80 4.35
N ILE A 91 2.74 -14.27 3.17
CA ILE A 91 2.22 -13.37 2.13
C ILE A 91 0.96 -12.60 2.60
N GLY A 92 0.08 -13.24 3.37
CA GLY A 92 -1.09 -12.57 3.95
C GLY A 92 -0.70 -11.55 5.01
N GLU A 93 0.32 -11.82 5.82
CA GLU A 93 0.85 -10.87 6.81
C GLU A 93 1.49 -9.65 6.13
N VAL A 94 2.24 -9.87 5.05
CA VAL A 94 2.82 -8.79 4.23
C VAL A 94 1.74 -7.96 3.55
N ALA A 95 0.72 -8.60 2.96
CA ALA A 95 -0.42 -7.89 2.39
C ALA A 95 -1.11 -7.00 3.44
N ASN A 96 -1.40 -7.55 4.62
CA ASN A 96 -2.01 -6.81 5.72
C ASN A 96 -1.16 -5.62 6.17
N ALA A 97 0.16 -5.79 6.29
CA ALA A 97 1.07 -4.69 6.61
C ALA A 97 1.00 -3.57 5.57
N ILE A 98 1.00 -3.90 4.28
CA ILE A 98 0.86 -2.93 3.19
C ILE A 98 -0.51 -2.24 3.27
N TYR A 99 -1.60 -2.99 3.46
CA TYR A 99 -2.95 -2.44 3.53
C TYR A 99 -3.13 -1.50 4.73
N GLU A 100 -2.53 -1.80 5.88
CA GLU A 100 -2.55 -0.91 7.03
C GLU A 100 -1.79 0.39 6.77
N LEU A 101 -0.54 0.29 6.30
CA LEU A 101 0.28 1.47 5.97
C LEU A 101 -0.34 2.32 4.85
N SER A 102 -1.12 1.71 3.97
CA SER A 102 -1.81 2.40 2.87
C SER A 102 -3.20 2.92 3.26
N GLY A 103 -3.66 2.70 4.49
CA GLY A 103 -5.02 3.06 4.93
C GLY A 103 -6.15 2.32 4.20
N LEU A 104 -5.89 1.10 3.73
CA LEU A 104 -6.82 0.26 2.95
C LEU A 104 -7.50 -0.84 3.77
N LYS A 105 -7.11 -1.04 5.03
CA LYS A 105 -7.73 -2.06 5.89
C LYS A 105 -9.19 -1.67 6.19
N LYS A 106 -10.12 -2.63 6.06
CA LYS A 106 -11.55 -2.43 6.33
C LYS A 106 -11.75 -1.97 7.78
N GLY A 107 -12.30 -0.77 7.98
CA GLY A 107 -12.41 -0.12 9.30
C GLY A 107 -11.36 0.97 9.59
N ALA A 108 -10.43 1.24 8.65
CA ALA A 108 -9.58 2.45 8.67
C ALA A 108 -10.33 3.73 8.24
N ASP A 109 -11.66 3.65 8.13
CA ASP A 109 -12.52 4.81 8.04
C ASP A 109 -12.32 5.67 9.28
N LYS A 110 -11.58 6.77 9.07
CA LYS A 110 -11.35 7.83 10.04
C LYS A 110 -12.69 8.23 10.66
N SER A 111 -12.93 7.82 11.91
CA SER A 111 -13.93 8.46 12.77
C SER A 111 -13.44 9.88 13.06
N GLY A 112 -13.70 10.79 12.13
CA GLY A 112 -13.19 12.15 12.15
C GLY A 112 -14.12 13.18 11.53
N VAL A 113 -15.40 12.84 11.34
CA VAL A 113 -16.44 13.84 11.05
C VAL A 113 -17.40 13.82 12.24
N ALA A 114 -17.23 14.79 13.14
CA ALA A 114 -18.31 15.18 14.04
C ALA A 114 -19.45 15.71 13.17
N GLY A 115 -20.46 14.88 12.92
CA GLY A 115 -21.72 15.32 12.35
C GLY A 115 -22.33 16.36 13.28
N THR A 116 -22.31 17.62 12.87
CA THR A 116 -23.15 18.66 13.44
C THR A 116 -24.34 18.81 12.51
N SER A 117 -25.44 18.19 12.92
CA SER A 117 -26.80 18.54 12.51
C SER A 117 -27.59 18.82 13.77
#